data_AF-A0A1D9MEI2-F1
#
_entry.id   AF-A0A1D9MEI2-F1
#
_cell.length_a   1.000
_cell.length_b   1.000
_cell.length_c   1.000
_cell.angle_alpha   90.00
_cell.angle_beta   90.00
_cell.angle_gamma   90.00
#
_symmetry.space_group_name_H-M   'P 1'
#
loop_
_entity.id
_entity.type
_entity.pdbx_description
1 polymer ?
#
loop_
_entity_poly.entity_id
_entity_poly.type
_entity_poly.pdbx_seq_one_letter_code
_entity_poly.pdbx_strand_id
1 'polypeptide(L)'
;MTRLLLAAPLLLAACVEGMSTQTGAPRMDQAGTCFAFVTPEEGGTFTLTTGIGDGSKTPLGVQKTGLSAKEVDAAFAKERAIMDINPECLAISAKPRAETPAS
;
A
#
# COMPACT_ATOMS: atom_id res chain seq x y z
N MET A 1 38.36 50.50 25.84
CA MET A 1 38.50 50.02 24.45
C MET A 1 38.06 48.57 24.40
N THR A 2 36.79 48.37 24.04
CA THR A 2 36.08 47.08 24.06
C THR A 2 36.36 46.35 22.75
N ARG A 3 36.99 45.17 22.82
CA ARG A 3 37.38 44.38 21.63
C ARG A 3 36.18 43.69 21.01
N LEU A 4 36.10 43.82 19.68
CA LEU A 4 35.10 43.31 18.76
C LEU A 4 34.93 41.78 18.81
N LEU A 5 33.66 41.38 18.89
CA LEU A 5 32.95 40.37 18.09
C LEU A 5 33.78 39.56 17.08
N LEU A 6 33.87 38.24 17.30
CA LEU A 6 33.86 37.25 16.23
C LEU A 6 32.77 36.21 16.53
N ALA A 7 31.56 36.47 16.02
CA ALA A 7 30.53 35.46 15.84
C ALA A 7 30.84 34.73 14.53
N ALA A 8 31.31 33.48 14.64
CA ALA A 8 31.44 32.58 13.50
C ALA A 8 30.35 31.49 13.56
N PRO A 9 29.86 31.05 12.40
CA PRO A 9 28.52 30.50 12.22
C PRO A 9 28.53 28.98 12.33
N LEU A 10 27.65 28.41 13.15
CA LEU A 10 27.33 26.99 13.08
C LEU A 10 25.86 26.85 12.67
N LEU A 11 25.73 26.66 11.36
CA LEU A 11 24.60 26.12 10.64
C LEU A 11 24.09 24.86 11.35
N LEU A 12 23.08 25.01 12.20
CA LEU A 12 22.24 23.90 12.66
C LEU A 12 21.11 23.73 11.64
N ALA A 13 21.46 23.19 10.47
CA ALA A 13 20.50 22.51 9.61
C ALA A 13 20.10 21.21 10.32
N ALA A 14 19.16 21.31 11.25
CA ALA A 14 18.56 20.15 11.88
C ALA A 14 17.75 19.40 10.83
N CYS A 15 18.19 18.17 10.61
CA CYS A 15 17.63 17.13 9.77
C CYS A 15 16.10 17.10 9.85
N VAL A 16 15.43 17.36 8.73
CA VAL A 16 14.08 16.81 8.53
C VAL A 16 14.29 15.30 8.40
N GLU A 17 14.17 14.60 9.52
CA GLU A 17 14.14 13.15 9.57
C GLU A 17 12.98 12.66 8.69
N GLY A 18 13.32 12.17 7.51
CA GLY A 18 12.66 11.04 6.86
C GLY A 18 11.14 11.03 6.87
N MET A 19 10.49 12.09 6.39
CA MET A 19 9.12 11.94 5.91
C MET A 19 9.18 11.23 4.55
N SER A 20 9.24 9.91 4.56
CA SER A 20 8.94 9.10 3.39
C SER A 20 7.44 9.20 3.11
N THR A 21 6.97 10.37 2.68
CA THR A 21 5.74 10.41 1.90
C THR A 21 6.05 9.65 0.63
N GLN A 22 5.62 8.40 0.53
CA GLN A 22 5.62 7.66 -0.71
C GLN A 22 4.61 8.34 -1.65
N THR A 23 5.00 9.50 -2.17
CA THR A 23 4.30 10.27 -3.18
C THR A 23 4.36 9.43 -4.44
N GLY A 24 3.41 8.50 -4.63
CA GLY A 24 3.34 7.72 -5.86
C GLY A 24 2.82 6.29 -5.78
N ALA A 25 2.45 5.75 -4.62
CA ALA A 25 1.79 4.44 -4.59
C ALA A 25 0.38 4.54 -5.23
N PRO A 26 0.00 3.64 -6.16
CA PRO A 26 -1.34 3.64 -6.73
C PRO A 26 -2.44 3.52 -5.68
N ARG A 27 -3.45 4.38 -5.76
CA ARG A 27 -4.58 4.41 -4.83
C ARG A 27 -5.77 3.68 -5.41
N MET A 28 -6.50 2.95 -4.57
CA MET A 28 -7.71 2.24 -4.98
C MET A 28 -8.81 3.20 -5.49
N ASP A 29 -8.86 4.43 -4.98
CA ASP A 29 -9.84 5.44 -5.40
C ASP A 29 -9.53 6.11 -6.74
N GLN A 30 -8.46 5.69 -7.42
CA GLN A 30 -8.10 6.17 -8.74
C GLN A 30 -8.63 5.21 -9.81
N ALA A 31 -9.35 5.76 -10.80
CA ALA A 31 -9.89 5.01 -11.92
C ALA A 31 -8.79 4.19 -12.64
N GLY A 32 -9.08 2.92 -12.90
CA GLY A 32 -8.15 1.98 -13.56
C GLY A 32 -7.06 1.40 -12.65
N THR A 33 -7.07 1.68 -11.34
CA THR A 33 -6.16 1.01 -10.40
C THR A 33 -6.73 -0.35 -10.03
N CYS A 34 -6.10 -1.42 -10.50
CA CYS A 34 -6.41 -2.76 -10.02
C CYS A 34 -5.87 -2.95 -8.60
N PHE A 35 -6.68 -3.51 -7.72
CA PHE A 35 -6.31 -3.73 -6.33
C PHE A 35 -6.57 -5.16 -5.89
N ALA A 36 -5.66 -5.69 -5.09
CA ALA A 36 -5.79 -6.97 -4.38
C ALA A 36 -5.24 -6.80 -2.97
N PHE A 37 -6.00 -7.09 -1.93
CA PHE A 37 -5.49 -7.06 -0.57
C PHE A 37 -6.03 -8.22 0.25
N VAL A 38 -5.17 -8.74 1.12
CA VAL A 38 -5.51 -9.78 2.07
C VAL A 38 -5.77 -9.17 3.44
N THR A 39 -6.90 -9.53 4.04
CA THR A 39 -7.30 -9.14 5.39
C THR A 39 -7.38 -10.40 6.27
N PRO A 40 -6.76 -10.42 7.48
CA PRO A 40 -6.96 -11.48 8.44
C PRO A 40 -8.37 -11.43 9.01
N GLU A 41 -8.96 -12.60 9.24
CA GLU A 41 -10.27 -12.79 9.85
C GLU A 41 -10.13 -13.54 11.18
N GLU A 42 -11.22 -13.61 11.95
CA GLU A 42 -11.27 -14.45 13.13
C GLU A 42 -11.04 -15.94 12.78
N GLY A 43 -10.53 -16.70 13.76
CA GLY A 43 -10.28 -18.13 13.59
C GLY A 43 -9.08 -18.47 12.69
N GLY A 44 -8.22 -17.50 12.37
CA GLY A 44 -6.99 -17.73 11.59
C GLY A 44 -7.23 -17.93 10.09
N THR A 45 -8.39 -17.47 9.60
CA THR A 45 -8.71 -17.45 8.18
C THR A 45 -8.45 -16.07 7.59
N PHE A 46 -8.56 -15.95 6.27
CA PHE A 46 -8.25 -14.74 5.53
C PHE A 46 -9.30 -14.45 4.46
N THR A 47 -9.48 -13.17 4.16
CA THR A 47 -10.26 -12.68 3.03
C THR A 47 -9.34 -12.05 2.00
N LEU A 48 -9.47 -12.46 0.74
CA LEU A 48 -8.91 -11.75 -0.40
C LEU A 48 -9.96 -10.81 -0.99
N THR A 49 -9.67 -9.52 -1.08
CA THR A 49 -10.51 -8.55 -1.78
C THR A 49 -9.82 -8.08 -3.05
N THR A 50 -10.51 -8.14 -4.18
CA THR A 50 -9.99 -7.73 -5.50
C THR A 50 -10.95 -6.80 -6.22
N GLY A 51 -10.45 -5.87 -7.03
CA GLY A 51 -11.30 -5.03 -7.88
C GLY A 51 -10.51 -4.05 -8.72
N ILE A 52 -11.24 -3.16 -9.40
CA ILE A 52 -10.69 -2.07 -10.22
C ILE A 52 -11.29 -0.76 -9.70
N GLY A 53 -10.44 0.22 -9.43
CA GLY A 53 -10.87 1.56 -9.06
C GLY A 53 -11.73 2.18 -10.17
N ASP A 54 -12.86 2.77 -9.78
CA ASP A 54 -13.81 3.45 -10.66
C ASP A 54 -13.78 4.98 -10.47
N GLY A 55 -12.86 5.49 -9.64
CA GLY A 55 -12.78 6.89 -9.24
C GLY A 55 -13.59 7.25 -7.98
N SER A 56 -14.38 6.31 -7.45
CA SER A 56 -15.10 6.50 -6.19
C SER A 56 -14.17 6.31 -5.00
N LYS A 57 -14.54 6.86 -3.84
CA LYS A 57 -13.77 6.71 -2.60
C LYS A 57 -13.76 5.28 -2.06
N THR A 58 -14.75 4.50 -2.43
CA THR A 58 -14.97 3.12 -1.97
C THR A 58 -15.36 2.28 -3.18
N PRO A 59 -14.40 1.98 -4.08
CA PRO A 59 -14.68 1.18 -5.26
C PRO A 59 -15.19 -0.20 -4.87
N LEU A 60 -16.09 -0.76 -5.69
CA LEU A 60 -16.63 -2.09 -5.46
C LEU A 60 -15.52 -3.14 -5.61
N GLY A 61 -15.44 -4.05 -4.64
CA GLY A 61 -14.52 -5.18 -4.63
C GLY A 61 -15.27 -6.51 -4.51
N VAL A 62 -14.71 -7.55 -5.11
CA VAL A 62 -15.13 -8.94 -4.92
C VAL A 62 -14.32 -9.53 -3.77
N GLN A 63 -15.00 -10.20 -2.85
CA GLN A 63 -14.38 -10.81 -1.67
C GLN A 63 -14.43 -12.33 -1.75
N LYS A 64 -13.31 -12.97 -1.43
CA LYS A 64 -13.22 -14.41 -1.22
C LYS A 64 -12.77 -14.65 0.22
N THR A 65 -13.70 -15.08 1.06
CA THR A 65 -13.55 -15.22 2.53
C THR A 65 -13.21 -16.65 2.94
N GLY A 66 -12.84 -16.83 4.22
CA GLY A 66 -12.69 -18.14 4.85
C GLY A 66 -11.51 -18.96 4.34
N LEU A 67 -10.51 -18.30 3.76
CA LEU A 67 -9.35 -18.96 3.17
C LEU A 67 -8.32 -19.28 4.24
N SER A 68 -7.69 -20.44 4.15
CA SER A 68 -6.44 -20.70 4.90
C SER A 68 -5.29 -19.84 4.36
N ALA A 69 -4.21 -19.72 5.15
CA ALA A 69 -3.01 -18.99 4.73
C ALA A 69 -2.47 -19.44 3.36
N LYS A 70 -2.45 -20.76 3.10
CA LYS A 70 -1.97 -21.31 1.83
C LYS A 70 -2.91 -20.98 0.67
N GLU A 71 -4.22 -21.06 0.90
CA GLU A 71 -5.22 -20.79 -0.13
C GLU A 71 -5.26 -19.31 -0.50
N VAL A 72 -5.14 -18.41 0.48
CA VAL A 72 -5.13 -16.98 0.22
C VAL A 72 -3.85 -16.54 -0.48
N ASP A 73 -2.69 -17.11 -0.16
CA ASP A 73 -1.44 -16.81 -0.85
C ASP A 73 -1.49 -17.27 -2.32
N ALA A 74 -2.04 -18.47 -2.57
CA ALA A 74 -2.22 -18.98 -3.92
C ALA A 74 -3.25 -18.16 -4.73
N ALA A 75 -4.37 -17.77 -4.10
CA ALA A 75 -5.37 -16.92 -4.72
C ALA A 75 -4.80 -15.52 -5.03
N PHE A 76 -4.07 -14.93 -4.09
CA PHE A 76 -3.42 -13.64 -4.28
C PHE A 76 -2.41 -13.68 -5.43
N ALA A 77 -1.54 -14.70 -5.49
CA ALA A 77 -0.57 -14.85 -6.57
C ALA A 77 -1.25 -14.96 -7.94
N LYS A 78 -2.37 -15.69 -8.02
CA LYS A 78 -3.18 -15.79 -9.23
C LYS A 78 -3.73 -14.42 -9.65
N GLU A 79 -4.35 -13.69 -8.73
CA GLU A 79 -4.91 -12.37 -9.03
C GLU A 79 -3.83 -11.37 -9.41
N ARG A 80 -2.66 -11.41 -8.75
CA ARG A 80 -1.51 -10.58 -9.10
C ARG A 80 -1.08 -10.81 -10.55
N ALA A 81 -1.00 -12.08 -10.99
CA ALA A 81 -0.65 -12.42 -12.36
C ALA A 81 -1.72 -11.97 -13.37
N ILE A 82 -3.01 -12.02 -13.01
CA ILE A 82 -4.09 -11.49 -13.85
C ILE A 82 -3.94 -9.97 -14.01
N MET A 83 -3.64 -9.24 -12.92
CA MET A 83 -3.46 -7.79 -12.97
C MET A 83 -2.28 -7.36 -13.84
N ASP A 84 -1.20 -8.15 -13.89
CA ASP A 84 -0.04 -7.84 -14.72
C ASP A 84 -0.31 -7.92 -16.23
N ILE A 85 -1.34 -8.66 -16.65
CA ILE A 85 -1.69 -8.83 -18.06
C ILE A 85 -2.99 -8.12 -18.46
N ASN A 86 -3.78 -7.66 -17.49
CA ASN A 86 -5.06 -7.02 -17.77
C ASN A 86 -4.83 -5.56 -18.25
N PRO A 87 -5.20 -5.21 -19.49
CA PRO A 87 -4.99 -3.87 -20.02
C PRO A 87 -5.82 -2.78 -19.32
N GLU A 88 -6.85 -3.14 -18.56
CA GLU A 88 -7.64 -2.20 -17.75
C GLU A 88 -6.91 -1.77 -16.48
N CYS A 89 -5.88 -2.52 -16.06
CA CYS A 89 -5.03 -2.19 -14.92
C CYS A 89 -4.00 -1.13 -15.32
N LEU A 90 -4.39 0.14 -15.25
CA LEU A 90 -3.50 1.29 -15.50
C LEU A 90 -2.45 1.45 -14.40
N ALA A 91 -2.76 0.98 -13.19
CA ALA A 91 -1.85 0.90 -12.06
C ALA A 91 -2.26 -0.26 -11.14
N ILE A 92 -1.36 -0.69 -10.25
CA ILE A 92 -1.60 -1.85 -9.39
C ILE A 92 -1.31 -1.50 -7.93
N SER A 93 -2.28 -1.78 -7.05
CA SER A 93 -2.20 -1.64 -5.60
C SER A 93 -2.46 -2.99 -4.95
N ALA A 94 -1.39 -3.76 -4.70
CA ALA A 94 -1.50 -5.13 -4.22
C ALA A 94 -0.81 -5.29 -2.86
N LYS A 95 -1.49 -5.91 -1.88
CA LYS A 95 -0.99 -6.15 -0.51
C LYS A 95 -1.17 -7.61 -0.11
N PRO A 96 -0.10 -8.42 -0.10
CA PRO A 96 -0.19 -9.84 0.25
C PRO A 96 -0.40 -10.02 1.76
N ARG A 97 -0.78 -11.25 2.15
CA ARG A 97 -0.91 -11.64 3.56
C ARG A 97 0.33 -11.33 4.40
N ALA A 98 1.53 -11.49 3.83
CA ALA A 98 2.80 -11.25 4.54
C ALA A 98 2.98 -9.79 5.00
N GLU A 99 2.28 -8.84 4.36
CA GLU A 99 2.29 -7.42 4.72
C GLU A 99 1.07 -7.02 5.57
N THR A 100 0.13 -7.95 5.78
CA THR A 100 -1.04 -7.76 6.64
C THR A 100 -0.98 -8.73 7.83
N PRO A 101 -0.21 -8.42 8.88
CA PRO A 101 -0.11 -9.30 10.05
C PRO A 101 -1.49 -9.48 10.70
N ALA A 102 -1.77 -10.70 11.15
CA ALA A 102 -2.93 -10.96 12.01
C ALA A 102 -2.72 -10.22 13.34
N SER A 103 -3.71 -9.42 13.73
CA SER A 103 -3.75 -8.71 15.01
C SER A 103 -3.90 -9.65 16.20
#